data_AF-A0AAV5UH47-F1
#
_entry.id   AF-A0AAV5UH47-F1
#
_cell.length_a   1.000
_cell.length_b   1.000
_cell.length_c   1.000
_cell.angle_alpha   90.00
_cell.angle_beta   90.00
_cell.angle_gamma   90.00
#
_symmetry.space_group_name_H-M   'P 1'
#
loop_
_entity.id
_entity.type
_entity.pdbx_description
1 polymer ?
#
loop_
_entity_poly.entity_id
_entity_poly.type
_entity_poly.pdbx_seq_one_letter_code
_entity_poly.pdbx_strand_id
1 'polypeptide(L)'
;KSRRRMLTPTFHFAMLDGYVEKMDKHAQVLVDVLKDKVGQELDIFPYVKRCALDIICDTAMGTELDSQHDPNHPYVRAVGQFNELAREHSLTWYYWLPIVWYFTKRTEETRLLDILTGFTKKVIADRISKHQSGELQFEDKKGKRKAFLDMLIEMKKENSLTDDDIREEVDTF
;
A
#
# COMPACT_ATOMS: atom_id res chain seq x y z
N LYS A 1 10.54 -4.13 19.42
CA LYS A 1 9.88 -5.27 20.12
C LYS A 1 8.45 -4.95 20.56
N SER A 2 8.14 -3.76 21.09
CA SER A 2 6.77 -3.36 21.47
C SER A 2 5.81 -3.26 20.26
N ARG A 3 6.17 -2.47 19.23
CA ARG A 3 5.37 -2.33 17.99
C ARG A 3 5.03 -3.67 17.33
N ARG A 4 6.02 -4.53 17.09
CA ARG A 4 5.79 -5.88 16.52
C ARG A 4 4.79 -6.72 17.31
N ARG A 5 4.81 -6.68 18.65
CA ARG A 5 3.82 -7.42 19.48
C ARG A 5 2.42 -6.83 19.38
N MET A 6 2.33 -5.52 19.18
CA MET A 6 1.08 -4.79 18.96
C MET A 6 0.47 -5.13 17.60
N LEU A 7 1.28 -5.35 16.57
CA LEU A 7 0.81 -5.67 15.22
C LEU A 7 0.54 -7.17 14.97
N THR A 8 1.12 -8.10 15.73
CA THR A 8 0.85 -9.54 15.54
C THR A 8 -0.64 -9.93 15.51
N PRO A 9 -1.53 -9.34 16.34
CA PRO A 9 -2.97 -9.64 16.31
C PRO A 9 -3.68 -9.21 15.02
N THR A 10 -3.15 -8.22 14.29
CA THR A 10 -3.76 -7.74 13.03
C THR A 10 -3.58 -8.73 11.88
N PHE A 11 -2.68 -9.70 12.03
CA PHE A 11 -2.44 -10.83 11.10
C PHE A 11 -3.06 -12.14 11.56
N HIS A 12 -3.96 -12.11 12.55
CA HIS A 12 -4.65 -13.33 12.98
C HIS A 12 -5.53 -13.88 11.82
N PHE A 13 -5.60 -15.21 11.66
CA PHE A 13 -6.25 -15.88 10.53
C PHE A 13 -7.69 -15.41 10.24
N ALA A 14 -8.41 -14.98 11.28
CA ALA A 14 -9.73 -14.37 11.19
C ALA A 14 -9.76 -13.01 10.45
N MET A 15 -8.63 -12.51 9.94
CA MET A 15 -8.58 -11.35 9.05
C MET A 15 -8.36 -11.77 7.61
N LEU A 16 -7.57 -12.82 7.41
CA LEU A 16 -7.18 -13.32 6.10
C LEU A 16 -8.38 -13.82 5.27
N ASP A 17 -9.42 -14.42 5.87
CA ASP A 17 -10.58 -14.86 5.05
C ASP A 17 -11.30 -13.66 4.39
N GLY A 18 -11.25 -12.46 4.99
CA GLY A 18 -11.79 -11.25 4.36
C GLY A 18 -10.94 -10.72 3.22
N TYR A 19 -9.65 -11.08 3.19
CA TYR A 19 -8.75 -10.72 2.10
C TYR A 19 -8.96 -11.60 0.87
N VAL A 20 -9.38 -12.86 1.05
CA VAL A 20 -9.64 -13.78 -0.05
C VAL A 20 -10.68 -13.24 -1.02
N GLU A 21 -11.78 -12.66 -0.53
CA GLU A 21 -12.81 -12.05 -1.39
C GLU A 21 -12.24 -10.91 -2.25
N LYS A 22 -11.41 -10.05 -1.65
CA LYS A 22 -10.76 -8.94 -2.37
C LYS A 22 -9.69 -9.43 -3.34
N MET A 23 -8.91 -10.43 -2.95
CA MET A 23 -7.91 -11.07 -3.81
C MET A 23 -8.58 -11.70 -5.03
N ASP A 24 -9.70 -12.38 -4.84
CA ASP A 24 -10.46 -12.98 -5.95
C ASP A 24 -11.01 -11.90 -6.90
N LYS A 25 -11.59 -10.81 -6.38
CA LYS A 25 -12.02 -9.66 -7.18
C LYS A 25 -10.89 -9.13 -8.06
N HIS A 26 -9.71 -8.85 -7.48
CA HIS A 26 -8.56 -8.32 -8.22
C HIS A 26 -7.93 -9.35 -9.17
N ALA A 27 -7.98 -10.63 -8.84
CA ALA A 27 -7.54 -11.71 -9.73
C ALA A 27 -8.45 -11.85 -10.96
N GLN A 28 -9.76 -11.70 -10.80
CA GLN A 28 -10.70 -11.68 -11.93
C GLN A 28 -10.41 -10.51 -12.87
N VAL A 29 -10.16 -9.31 -12.33
CA VAL A 29 -9.74 -8.15 -13.13
C VAL A 29 -8.46 -8.43 -13.91
N LEU A 30 -7.45 -9.05 -13.26
CA LEU A 30 -6.21 -9.43 -13.93
C LEU A 30 -6.47 -10.39 -15.10
N VAL A 31 -7.30 -11.41 -14.88
CA VAL A 31 -7.68 -12.36 -15.92
C VAL A 31 -8.38 -11.64 -17.08
N ASP A 32 -9.27 -10.69 -16.80
CA ASP A 32 -9.97 -9.93 -17.84
C ASP A 32 -9.02 -9.06 -18.68
N VAL A 33 -8.06 -8.38 -18.04
CA VAL A 33 -7.03 -7.61 -18.77
C VAL A 33 -6.14 -8.51 -19.63
N LEU A 34 -5.86 -9.73 -19.18
CA LEU A 34 -5.02 -10.69 -19.91
C LEU A 34 -5.76 -11.41 -21.04
N LYS A 35 -7.10 -11.52 -20.99
CA LYS A 35 -7.91 -12.12 -22.08
C LYS A 35 -7.66 -11.43 -23.42
N ASP A 36 -7.50 -10.11 -23.41
CA ASP A 36 -7.25 -9.32 -24.62
C ASP A 36 -5.84 -9.54 -25.22
N LYS A 37 -4.96 -10.25 -24.51
CA LYS A 37 -3.57 -10.51 -24.89
C LYS A 37 -3.28 -11.98 -25.20
N VAL A 38 -4.31 -12.83 -25.21
CA VAL A 38 -4.16 -14.26 -25.51
C VAL A 38 -3.58 -14.46 -26.91
N GLY A 39 -2.56 -15.32 -27.00
CA GLY A 39 -1.87 -15.64 -28.26
C GLY A 39 -0.67 -14.74 -28.59
N GLN A 40 -0.33 -13.79 -27.72
CA GLN A 40 0.87 -12.94 -27.85
C GLN A 40 1.88 -13.30 -26.77
N GLU A 41 3.17 -13.24 -27.09
CA GLU A 41 4.21 -13.26 -26.06
C GLU A 41 4.18 -11.93 -25.31
N LEU A 42 4.03 -12.00 -23.98
CA LEU A 42 3.95 -10.82 -23.12
C LEU A 42 4.74 -11.04 -21.83
N ASP A 43 5.33 -9.97 -21.31
CA ASP A 43 5.89 -9.96 -19.96
C ASP A 43 4.75 -9.82 -18.93
N ILE A 44 4.55 -10.86 -18.14
CA ILE A 44 3.48 -10.94 -17.14
C ILE A 44 3.80 -10.13 -15.88
N PHE A 45 5.07 -9.83 -15.63
CA PHE A 45 5.54 -9.23 -14.38
C PHE A 45 4.88 -7.87 -14.06
N PRO A 46 4.73 -6.92 -15.00
CA PRO A 46 4.08 -5.64 -14.73
C PRO A 46 2.59 -5.78 -14.37
N TYR A 47 1.90 -6.78 -14.93
CA TYR A 47 0.47 -7.03 -14.67
C TYR A 47 0.27 -7.60 -13.27
N VAL A 48 1.05 -8.61 -12.91
CA VAL A 48 1.01 -9.20 -11.56
C VAL A 48 1.42 -8.18 -10.51
N LYS A 49 2.42 -7.33 -10.80
CA LYS A 49 2.85 -6.25 -9.89
C LYS A 49 1.71 -5.26 -9.60
N ARG A 50 0.93 -4.88 -10.60
CA ARG A 50 -0.23 -3.97 -10.44
C ARG A 50 -1.37 -4.65 -9.67
N CYS A 51 -1.69 -5.89 -10.01
CA CYS A 51 -2.68 -6.68 -9.28
C CYS A 51 -2.31 -6.81 -7.79
N ALA A 52 -1.06 -7.11 -7.47
CA ALA A 52 -0.58 -7.19 -6.09
C ALA A 52 -0.69 -5.84 -5.36
N LEU A 53 -0.43 -4.73 -6.05
CA LEU A 53 -0.57 -3.38 -5.51
C LEU A 53 -2.04 -3.04 -5.20
N ASP A 54 -2.97 -3.36 -6.11
CA ASP A 54 -4.39 -3.12 -5.89
C ASP A 54 -4.92 -3.97 -4.72
N ILE A 55 -4.48 -5.23 -4.62
CA ILE A 55 -4.81 -6.12 -3.49
C ILE A 55 -4.35 -5.51 -2.17
N ILE A 56 -3.09 -5.04 -2.06
CA ILE A 56 -2.59 -4.53 -0.78
C ILE A 56 -3.23 -3.18 -0.40
N CYS A 57 -3.46 -2.30 -1.37
CA CYS A 57 -4.18 -1.05 -1.15
C CYS A 57 -5.61 -1.31 -0.66
N ASP A 58 -6.32 -2.29 -1.25
CA ASP A 58 -7.70 -2.58 -0.88
C ASP A 58 -7.79 -3.37 0.44
N THR A 59 -6.96 -4.39 0.64
CA THR A 59 -6.99 -5.25 1.84
C THR A 59 -6.44 -4.55 3.09
N ALA A 60 -5.27 -3.91 2.97
CA ALA A 60 -4.56 -3.35 4.12
C ALA A 60 -4.89 -1.87 4.36
N MET A 61 -4.91 -1.06 3.30
CA MET A 61 -5.20 0.38 3.41
C MET A 61 -6.70 0.70 3.30
N GLY A 62 -7.52 -0.25 2.83
CA GLY A 62 -8.96 -0.05 2.67
C GLY A 62 -9.32 0.96 1.59
N THR A 63 -8.48 1.08 0.55
CA THR A 63 -8.67 1.99 -0.60
C THR A 63 -8.57 1.23 -1.91
N GLU A 64 -9.53 1.43 -2.81
CA GLU A 64 -9.48 0.83 -4.15
C GLU A 64 -8.60 1.70 -5.04
N LEU A 65 -7.40 1.19 -5.35
CA LEU A 65 -6.55 1.71 -6.41
C LEU A 65 -6.88 0.89 -7.67
N ASP A 66 -7.22 1.55 -8.77
CA ASP A 66 -7.53 0.88 -10.04
C ASP A 66 -6.29 0.85 -10.95
N SER A 67 -5.16 0.36 -10.44
CA SER A 67 -3.89 0.45 -11.15
C SER A 67 -3.79 -0.52 -12.33
N GLN A 68 -4.60 -1.57 -12.35
CA GLN A 68 -4.70 -2.51 -13.47
C GLN A 68 -5.26 -1.84 -14.74
N HIS A 69 -6.23 -0.93 -14.61
CA HIS A 69 -6.79 -0.17 -15.75
C HIS A 69 -6.12 1.19 -15.98
N ASP A 70 -5.63 1.87 -14.92
CA ASP A 70 -4.83 3.09 -15.02
C ASP A 70 -3.38 2.89 -14.55
N PRO A 71 -2.50 2.40 -15.45
CA PRO A 71 -1.07 2.27 -15.19
C PRO A 71 -0.34 3.58 -14.91
N ASN A 72 -0.93 4.71 -15.32
CA ASN A 72 -0.29 6.02 -15.27
C ASN A 72 -0.56 6.76 -13.97
N HIS A 73 -1.31 6.15 -13.06
CA HIS A 73 -1.62 6.73 -11.76
C HIS A 73 -0.32 7.20 -11.06
N PRO A 74 -0.24 8.46 -10.57
CA PRO A 74 0.99 9.05 -10.05
C PRO A 74 1.64 8.22 -8.95
N TYR A 75 0.84 7.60 -8.08
CA TYR A 75 1.34 6.72 -7.01
C TYR A 75 2.02 5.46 -7.56
N VAL A 76 1.41 4.79 -8.56
CA VAL A 76 1.96 3.55 -9.16
C VAL A 76 3.29 3.84 -9.83
N ARG A 77 3.38 4.97 -10.55
CA ARG A 77 4.62 5.45 -11.15
C ARG A 77 5.67 5.79 -10.11
N ALA A 78 5.29 6.49 -9.04
CA ALA A 78 6.21 6.85 -7.96
C ALA A 78 6.78 5.61 -7.26
N VAL A 79 5.95 4.59 -6.97
CA VAL A 79 6.39 3.30 -6.42
C VAL A 79 7.37 2.60 -7.38
N GLY A 80 7.09 2.62 -8.69
CA GLY A 80 7.99 2.07 -9.70
C GLY A 80 9.36 2.75 -9.70
N GLN A 81 9.37 4.08 -9.77
CA GLN A 81 10.60 4.88 -9.78
C GLN A 81 11.38 4.77 -8.47
N PHE A 82 10.69 4.74 -7.33
CA PHE A 82 11.32 4.56 -6.03
C PHE A 82 12.00 3.19 -5.90
N ASN A 83 11.37 2.12 -6.40
CA ASN A 83 11.98 0.80 -6.43
C ASN A 83 13.22 0.74 -7.35
N GLU A 84 13.17 1.40 -8.49
CA GLU A 84 14.33 1.49 -9.39
C GLU A 84 15.49 2.26 -8.75
N LEU A 85 15.18 3.37 -8.08
CA LEU A 85 16.13 4.17 -7.32
C LEU A 85 16.74 3.38 -6.15
N ALA A 86 15.93 2.63 -5.42
CA ALA A 86 16.38 1.75 -4.34
C ALA A 86 17.30 0.64 -4.87
N ARG A 87 16.94 0.02 -6.00
CA ARG A 87 17.78 -0.99 -6.67
C ARG A 87 19.12 -0.40 -7.10
N GLU A 88 19.10 0.80 -7.70
CA GLU A 88 20.31 1.51 -8.12
C GLU A 88 21.22 1.81 -6.92
N HIS A 89 20.65 2.29 -5.80
CA HIS A 89 21.36 2.50 -4.55
C HIS A 89 21.96 1.20 -3.99
N SER A 90 21.22 0.10 -4.00
CA SER A 90 21.70 -1.20 -3.50
C SER A 90 22.85 -1.79 -4.31
N LEU A 91 22.83 -1.63 -5.63
CA LEU A 91 23.84 -2.23 -6.53
C LEU A 91 25.09 -1.38 -6.71
N THR A 92 25.02 -0.08 -6.41
CA THR A 92 26.06 0.87 -6.75
C THR A 92 26.78 1.35 -5.49
N TRP A 93 27.95 0.78 -5.22
CA TRP A 93 28.70 0.99 -3.98
C TRP A 93 28.98 2.47 -3.66
N TYR A 94 29.20 3.32 -4.66
CA TYR A 94 29.51 4.74 -4.42
C TYR A 94 28.28 5.56 -4.01
N TYR A 95 27.05 5.08 -4.26
CA TYR A 95 25.84 5.73 -3.73
C TYR A 95 25.69 5.54 -2.22
N TRP A 96 26.43 4.61 -1.61
CA TRP A 96 26.45 4.45 -0.16
C TRP A 96 27.18 5.60 0.54
N LEU A 97 27.97 6.39 -0.20
CA LEU A 97 28.55 7.62 0.29
C LEU A 97 27.46 8.71 0.31
N PRO A 98 27.07 9.24 1.50
CA PRO A 98 25.96 10.17 1.61
C PRO A 98 26.14 11.44 0.76
N ILE A 99 27.39 11.86 0.56
CA ILE A 99 27.75 13.03 -0.25
C ILE A 99 27.38 12.80 -1.72
N VAL A 100 27.72 11.64 -2.28
CA VAL A 100 27.44 11.31 -3.68
C VAL A 100 25.94 11.24 -3.90
N TRP A 101 25.22 10.60 -2.99
CA TRP A 101 23.76 10.54 -3.05
C TRP A 101 23.09 11.92 -2.93
N TYR A 102 23.56 12.75 -1.99
CA TYR A 102 23.06 14.09 -1.74
C TYR A 102 23.07 14.96 -3.00
N PHE A 103 24.17 14.93 -3.76
CA PHE A 103 24.33 15.77 -4.95
C PHE A 103 23.67 15.21 -6.21
N THR A 104 23.40 13.90 -6.27
CA THR A 104 22.95 13.26 -7.51
C THR A 104 21.47 12.88 -7.50
N LYS A 105 20.98 12.28 -6.42
CA LYS A 105 19.68 11.58 -6.41
C LYS A 105 18.71 12.06 -5.31
N ARG A 106 19.19 12.82 -4.32
CA ARG A 106 18.36 13.30 -3.19
C ARG A 106 17.13 14.10 -3.61
N THR A 107 17.24 14.95 -4.64
CA THR A 107 16.11 15.76 -5.12
C THR A 107 15.01 14.89 -5.73
N GLU A 108 15.40 13.89 -6.52
CA GLU A 108 14.49 12.90 -7.10
C GLU A 108 13.85 12.03 -6.01
N GLU A 109 14.65 11.53 -5.07
CA GLU A 109 14.17 10.76 -3.91
C GLU A 109 13.13 11.56 -3.11
N THR A 110 13.44 12.81 -2.77
CA THR A 110 12.53 13.67 -1.98
C THR A 110 11.20 13.87 -2.71
N ARG A 111 11.24 14.14 -4.02
CA ARG A 111 10.03 14.31 -4.84
C ARG A 111 9.19 13.02 -4.87
N LEU A 112 9.82 11.85 -4.99
CA LEU A 112 9.12 10.57 -5.00
C LEU A 112 8.50 10.27 -3.64
N LEU A 113 9.24 10.52 -2.55
CA LEU A 113 8.76 10.38 -1.19
C LEU A 113 7.57 11.31 -0.91
N ASP A 114 7.59 12.55 -1.41
CA ASP A 114 6.47 13.49 -1.26
C ASP A 114 5.19 12.95 -1.90
N ILE A 115 5.28 12.31 -3.08
CA ILE A 115 4.12 11.70 -3.75
C ILE A 115 3.61 10.49 -2.96
N LEU A 116 4.52 9.60 -2.53
CA LEU A 116 4.18 8.39 -1.77
C LEU A 116 3.54 8.74 -0.43
N THR A 117 4.22 9.58 0.34
CA THR A 117 3.76 10.07 1.64
C THR A 117 2.47 10.87 1.50
N GLY A 118 2.34 11.67 0.42
CA GLY A 118 1.11 12.41 0.13
C GLY A 118 -0.09 11.50 -0.11
N PHE A 119 0.11 10.41 -0.85
CA PHE A 119 -0.92 9.39 -1.06
C PHE A 119 -1.31 8.71 0.26
N THR A 120 -0.34 8.22 1.04
CA THR A 120 -0.61 7.56 2.32
C THR A 120 -1.35 8.48 3.30
N LYS A 121 -0.91 9.74 3.43
CA LYS A 121 -1.60 10.73 4.27
C LYS A 121 -3.05 10.96 3.85
N LYS A 122 -3.31 11.02 2.54
CA LYS A 122 -4.67 11.16 2.01
C LYS A 122 -5.53 9.95 2.40
N VAL A 123 -5.02 8.74 2.21
CA VAL A 123 -5.75 7.50 2.53
C VAL A 123 -6.04 7.41 4.04
N ILE A 124 -5.06 7.74 4.89
CA ILE A 124 -5.24 7.79 6.34
C ILE A 124 -6.33 8.81 6.72
N ALA A 125 -6.28 10.02 6.16
CA ALA A 125 -7.28 11.05 6.43
C ALA A 125 -8.70 10.62 6.03
N ASP A 126 -8.85 10.09 4.80
CA ASP A 126 -10.13 9.59 4.30
C ASP A 126 -10.68 8.47 5.21
N ARG A 127 -9.82 7.57 5.69
CA ARG A 127 -10.21 6.47 6.57
C ARG A 127 -10.63 6.96 7.96
N ILE A 128 -9.90 7.92 8.54
CA ILE A 128 -10.26 8.54 9.83
C ILE A 128 -11.62 9.23 9.73
N SER A 129 -11.88 9.98 8.66
CA SER A 129 -13.17 10.63 8.43
C SER A 129 -14.32 9.62 8.34
N LYS A 130 -14.13 8.52 7.58
CA LYS A 130 -15.11 7.42 7.51
C LYS A 130 -15.35 6.76 8.87
N HIS A 131 -14.30 6.59 9.67
CA HIS A 131 -14.42 6.05 11.03
C HIS A 131 -15.22 6.98 11.96
N GLN A 132 -15.08 8.30 11.83
CA GLN A 132 -15.83 9.28 12.63
C GLN A 132 -17.30 9.39 12.22
N SER A 133 -17.59 9.24 10.92
CA SER A 133 -18.96 9.24 10.40
C SER A 133 -19.78 8.00 10.78
N GLY A 134 -19.14 6.95 11.31
CA GLY A 134 -19.78 5.69 11.69
C GLY A 134 -20.03 4.72 10.53
N GLU A 135 -19.72 5.10 9.28
CA GLU A 135 -19.88 4.26 8.09
C GLU A 135 -19.15 2.91 8.20
N LEU A 136 -17.97 2.89 8.82
CA LEU A 136 -17.20 1.67 9.04
C LEU A 136 -17.83 0.72 10.07
N GLN A 137 -18.56 1.25 11.05
CA GLN A 137 -19.26 0.43 12.05
C GLN A 137 -20.47 -0.34 11.46
N PHE A 138 -21.01 0.16 10.34
CA PHE A 138 -22.05 -0.56 9.59
C PHE A 138 -21.47 -1.70 8.74
N GLU A 139 -20.23 -1.59 8.28
CA GLU A 139 -19.51 -2.70 7.64
C GLU A 139 -19.13 -3.80 8.65
N ASP A 140 -18.67 -3.40 9.85
CA ASP A 140 -18.35 -4.33 10.95
C ASP A 140 -19.57 -5.18 11.37
N LYS A 141 -20.78 -4.59 11.43
CA LYS A 141 -22.03 -5.31 11.77
C LYS A 141 -22.48 -6.32 10.71
N LYS A 142 -22.00 -6.20 9.48
CA LYS A 142 -22.23 -7.18 8.40
C LYS A 142 -21.21 -8.32 8.42
N GLY A 143 -20.32 -8.37 9.41
CA GLY A 143 -19.26 -9.37 9.48
C GLY A 143 -18.09 -9.10 8.52
N LYS A 144 -18.04 -7.90 7.89
CA LYS A 144 -16.88 -7.47 7.12
C LYS A 144 -15.78 -7.07 8.09
N ARG A 145 -14.66 -7.77 8.01
CA ARG A 145 -13.52 -7.68 8.93
C ARG A 145 -12.70 -6.41 8.65
N LYS A 146 -12.18 -5.78 9.72
CA LYS A 146 -11.44 -4.51 9.71
C LYS A 146 -10.19 -4.52 8.81
N ALA A 147 -9.89 -3.43 8.11
CA ALA A 147 -8.60 -3.33 7.42
C ALA A 147 -7.44 -3.15 8.41
N PHE A 148 -6.21 -3.44 7.99
CA PHE A 148 -5.02 -3.20 8.83
C PHE A 148 -4.94 -1.74 9.31
N LEU A 149 -5.23 -0.78 8.43
CA LEU A 149 -5.28 0.63 8.78
C LEU A 149 -6.36 0.96 9.84
N ASP A 150 -7.53 0.31 9.80
CA ASP A 150 -8.58 0.54 10.79
C ASP A 150 -8.13 0.12 12.19
N MET A 151 -7.40 -0.99 12.28
CA MET A 151 -6.84 -1.45 13.55
C MET A 151 -5.79 -0.50 14.09
N LEU A 152 -4.93 0.05 13.22
CA LEU A 152 -3.97 1.08 13.64
C LEU A 152 -4.68 2.32 14.20
N ILE A 153 -5.78 2.74 13.57
CA ILE A 153 -6.60 3.88 14.02
C ILE A 153 -7.27 3.58 15.38
N GLU A 154 -7.73 2.35 15.61
CA GLU A 154 -8.28 1.94 16.91
C GLU A 154 -7.21 1.88 18.00
N MET A 155 -6.05 1.30 17.68
CA MET A 155 -4.90 1.24 18.59
C MET A 155 -4.37 2.62 18.96
N LYS A 156 -4.51 3.62 18.07
CA LYS A 156 -4.23 5.02 18.38
C LYS A 156 -5.02 5.52 19.59
N LYS A 157 -6.31 5.14 19.69
CA LYS A 157 -7.19 5.56 20.79
C LYS A 157 -6.82 4.90 22.12
N GLU A 158 -6.25 3.70 22.08
CA GLU A 158 -5.94 2.90 23.28
C GLU A 158 -4.50 3.09 23.79
N ASN A 159 -3.52 3.28 22.90
CA ASN A 159 -2.08 3.21 23.24
C ASN A 159 -1.28 4.49 22.88
N SER A 160 -1.95 5.60 22.58
CA SER A 160 -1.31 6.90 22.28
C SER A 160 -0.30 6.87 21.12
N LEU A 161 -0.61 6.16 20.02
CA LEU A 161 0.19 6.25 18.78
C LEU A 161 0.08 7.65 18.17
N THR A 162 1.18 8.16 17.61
CA THR A 162 1.14 9.41 16.83
C THR A 162 0.66 9.15 15.40
N ASP A 163 0.20 10.20 14.71
CA ASP A 163 -0.17 10.09 13.29
C ASP A 163 1.03 9.70 12.41
N ASP A 164 2.24 10.10 12.80
CA ASP A 164 3.46 9.70 12.11
C ASP A 164 3.80 8.22 12.35
N ASP A 165 3.56 7.68 13.55
CA ASP A 165 3.75 6.24 13.79
C ASP A 165 2.82 5.40 12.90
N ILE A 166 1.55 5.79 12.76
CA ILE A 166 0.59 5.09 11.88
C ILE A 166 1.06 5.17 10.43
N ARG A 167 1.49 6.35 10.00
CA ARG A 167 1.98 6.57 8.65
C ARG A 167 3.23 5.72 8.37
N GLU A 168 4.19 5.66 9.27
CA GLU A 168 5.39 4.82 9.14
C GLU A 168 5.03 3.35 8.99
N GLU A 169 4.08 2.84 9.79
CA GLU A 169 3.67 1.43 9.71
C GLU A 169 2.90 1.15 8.41
N VAL A 170 2.11 2.09 7.90
CA VAL A 170 1.40 1.95 6.61
C VAL A 170 2.36 2.08 5.43
N ASP A 171 3.32 2.99 5.47
CA ASP A 171 4.33 3.16 4.41
C ASP A 171 5.29 1.95 4.35
N THR A 172 5.48 1.25 5.47
CA THR A 172 6.32 0.04 5.56
C THR A 172 5.61 -1.23 5.10
N PHE A 173 4.28 -1.28 5.22
CA PHE A 173 3.46 -2.46 4.94
C PHE A 173 3.20 -2.66 3.45
#